data_AF-A0A1E7M228-F1
#
_entry.id   AF-A0A1E7M228-F1
#
_cell.length_a   1.000
_cell.length_b   1.000
_cell.length_c   1.000
_cell.angle_alpha   90.00
_cell.angle_beta   90.00
_cell.angle_gamma   90.00
#
_symmetry.space_group_name_H-M   'P 1'
#
loop_
_entity.id
_entity.type
_entity.pdbx_description
1 polymer ?
#
loop_
_entity_poly.entity_id
_entity_poly.type
_entity_poly.pdbx_seq_one_letter_code
_entity_poly.pdbx_strand_id
1 'polypeptide(L)'
;MTRTNGPSRRLLVTWWVLGPLIVIWAVWTLFSTVRGTREDLGGLETSGRTFLESLGSGEGGETCALMTRTAQSELAATQGEGTCPQAVEALVAPLSEAERRELAGSYASRFFTRDGAIGHIGVNSNPLQISELLLSEIDGKWLVNDWH
;
A
#
# COMPACT_ATOMS: atom_id res chain seq x y z
N MET A 1 -50.91 -55.81 27.04
CA MET A 1 -51.18 -55.14 25.75
C MET A 1 -51.15 -53.64 25.99
N THR A 2 -49.94 -53.08 25.93
CA THR A 2 -49.39 -52.23 24.84
C THR A 2 -49.65 -50.74 25.07
N ARG A 3 -48.80 -50.18 25.93
CA ARG A 3 -48.58 -48.74 26.10
C ARG A 3 -47.31 -48.40 25.32
N THR A 4 -47.42 -47.76 24.17
CA THR A 4 -46.26 -47.24 23.44
C THR A 4 -46.58 -46.06 22.54
N ASN A 5 -45.71 -45.06 22.66
CA ASN A 5 -45.22 -44.13 21.64
C ASN A 5 -45.94 -42.81 21.37
N GLY A 6 -45.21 -41.73 21.69
CA GLY A 6 -45.34 -40.46 21.01
C GLY A 6 -44.63 -39.25 21.64
N PRO A 7 -43.32 -39.25 21.98
CA PRO A 7 -42.60 -37.99 22.05
C PRO A 7 -42.19 -37.57 20.62
N SER A 8 -41.84 -36.29 20.47
CA SER A 8 -41.10 -35.70 19.32
C SER A 8 -41.91 -34.86 18.33
N ARG A 9 -42.65 -33.86 18.81
CA ARG A 9 -43.09 -32.72 17.98
C ARG A 9 -42.31 -31.42 18.22
N ARG A 10 -41.25 -31.46 19.05
CA ARG A 10 -40.48 -30.26 19.44
C ARG A 10 -39.07 -30.15 18.84
N LEU A 11 -38.62 -31.13 18.05
CA LEU A 11 -37.23 -31.19 17.56
C LEU A 11 -37.01 -30.70 16.12
N LEU A 12 -38.06 -30.39 15.37
CA LEU A 12 -37.93 -30.07 13.94
C LEU A 12 -37.90 -28.56 13.60
N VAL A 13 -38.21 -27.68 14.56
CA VAL A 13 -38.31 -26.23 14.30
C VAL A 13 -36.98 -25.50 14.50
N THR A 14 -36.01 -26.10 15.16
CA THR A 14 -34.71 -25.47 15.44
C THR A 14 -33.72 -25.50 14.28
N TRP A 15 -33.97 -26.27 13.21
CA TRP A 15 -33.00 -26.46 12.13
C TRP A 15 -33.11 -25.46 10.96
N TRP A 16 -34.18 -24.66 10.89
CA TRP A 16 -34.40 -23.69 9.78
C TRP A 16 -33.86 -22.28 10.07
N VAL A 17 -33.48 -21.97 11.31
CA VAL A 17 -33.07 -20.61 11.71
C VAL A 17 -31.55 -20.50 11.91
N LEU A 18 -30.85 -21.60 12.21
CA LEU A 18 -29.41 -21.59 12.46
C LEU A 18 -28.54 -21.58 11.19
N GLY A 19 -29.01 -22.16 10.09
CA GLY A 19 -28.31 -22.16 8.81
C GLY A 19 -28.03 -20.77 8.22
N PRO A 20 -29.04 -19.88 8.08
CA PRO A 20 -28.83 -18.57 7.46
C PRO A 20 -28.03 -17.60 8.34
N LEU A 21 -28.10 -17.72 9.68
CA LEU A 21 -27.34 -16.85 10.60
C LEU A 21 -25.83 -17.07 10.52
N ILE A 22 -25.38 -18.31 10.27
CA ILE A 22 -23.95 -18.63 10.10
C ILE A 22 -23.44 -18.10 8.75
N VAL A 23 -24.26 -18.15 7.69
CA VAL A 23 -23.89 -17.61 6.37
C VAL A 23 -23.74 -16.09 6.42
N ILE A 24 -24.60 -15.37 7.14
CA ILE A 24 -24.51 -13.91 7.27
C ILE A 24 -23.22 -13.49 8.02
N TRP A 25 -22.86 -14.20 9.09
CA TRP A 25 -21.60 -13.94 9.80
C TRP A 25 -20.36 -14.24 8.95
N ALA A 26 -20.36 -15.35 8.19
CA ALA A 26 -19.27 -15.68 7.28
C ALA A 26 -19.13 -14.68 6.13
N VAL A 27 -20.24 -14.19 5.59
CA VAL A 27 -20.22 -13.17 4.53
C VAL A 27 -19.72 -11.83 5.05
N TRP A 28 -20.10 -11.42 6.27
CA TRP A 28 -19.62 -10.17 6.87
C TRP A 28 -18.11 -10.20 7.15
N THR A 29 -17.57 -11.30 7.69
CA THR A 29 -16.12 -11.41 7.96
C THR A 29 -15.29 -11.50 6.68
N LEU A 30 -15.81 -12.14 5.64
CA LEU A 30 -15.18 -12.14 4.31
C LEU A 30 -15.19 -10.74 3.67
N PHE A 31 -16.31 -10.01 3.75
CA PHE A 31 -16.42 -8.69 3.11
C PHE A 31 -15.55 -7.63 3.81
N SER A 32 -15.43 -7.66 5.14
CA SER A 32 -14.57 -6.72 5.88
C SER A 32 -13.09 -6.92 5.56
N THR A 33 -12.64 -8.18 5.45
CA THR A 33 -11.24 -8.52 5.18
C THR A 33 -10.82 -8.15 3.75
N VAL A 34 -11.73 -8.34 2.78
CA VAL A 34 -11.52 -7.96 1.36
C VAL A 34 -11.52 -6.43 1.15
N ARG A 35 -12.27 -5.67 1.96
CA ARG A 35 -12.26 -4.20 1.88
C ARG A 35 -10.95 -3.60 2.38
N GLY A 36 -10.48 -4.05 3.54
CA GLY A 36 -9.23 -3.58 4.13
C GLY A 36 -8.03 -3.80 3.21
N THR A 37 -7.92 -5.00 2.62
CA THR A 37 -6.84 -5.30 1.65
C THR A 37 -6.91 -4.48 0.36
N ARG A 38 -8.10 -4.06 -0.10
CA ARG A 38 -8.24 -3.28 -1.34
C ARG A 38 -7.99 -1.78 -1.15
N GLU A 39 -8.42 -1.23 -0.02
CA GLU A 39 -8.13 0.17 0.35
C GLU A 39 -6.64 0.37 0.64
N ASP A 40 -6.02 -0.60 1.31
CA ASP A 40 -4.60 -0.58 1.64
C ASP A 40 -3.70 -0.63 0.40
N LEU A 41 -4.05 -1.48 -0.58
CA LEU A 41 -3.37 -1.53 -1.87
C LEU A 41 -3.53 -0.26 -2.72
N GLY A 42 -4.69 0.42 -2.63
CA GLY A 42 -4.93 1.68 -3.33
C GLY A 42 -4.14 2.85 -2.73
N GLY A 43 -3.98 2.86 -1.41
CA GLY A 43 -3.13 3.82 -0.70
C GLY A 43 -1.65 3.65 -1.02
N LEU A 44 -1.19 2.39 -1.10
CA LEU A 44 0.16 2.04 -1.52
C LEU A 44 0.46 2.57 -2.93
N GLU A 45 -0.33 2.17 -3.93
CA GLU A 45 -0.18 2.60 -5.32
C GLU A 45 -0.16 4.13 -5.45
N THR A 46 -1.10 4.81 -4.78
CA THR A 46 -1.21 6.27 -4.83
C THR A 46 0.05 6.92 -4.28
N SER A 47 0.56 6.44 -3.14
CA SER A 47 1.72 7.04 -2.48
C SER A 47 2.99 6.88 -3.31
N GLY A 48 3.21 5.71 -3.93
CA GLY A 48 4.36 5.49 -4.82
C GLY A 48 4.30 6.34 -6.08
N ARG A 49 3.12 6.45 -6.71
CA ARG A 49 2.94 7.33 -7.87
C ARG A 49 3.20 8.79 -7.51
N THR A 50 2.62 9.28 -6.42
CA THR A 50 2.82 10.66 -5.98
C THR A 50 4.28 10.95 -5.63
N PHE A 51 5.02 9.97 -5.09
CA PHE A 51 6.45 10.10 -4.86
C PHE A 51 7.23 10.31 -6.16
N LEU A 52 6.99 9.50 -7.21
CA LEU A 52 7.67 9.66 -8.50
C LEU A 52 7.30 10.97 -9.19
N GLU A 53 6.04 11.38 -9.12
CA GLU A 53 5.56 12.66 -9.64
C GLU A 53 6.26 13.84 -8.96
N SER A 54 6.33 13.82 -7.62
CA SER A 54 7.02 14.83 -6.81
C SER A 54 8.53 14.84 -7.05
N LEU A 55 9.14 13.68 -7.22
CA LEU A 55 10.56 13.58 -7.54
C LEU A 55 10.83 14.19 -8.94
N GLY A 56 9.97 13.90 -9.92
CA GLY A 56 10.05 14.48 -11.25
C GLY A 56 9.81 16.00 -11.30
N SER A 57 8.95 16.55 -10.43
CA SER A 57 8.76 18.01 -10.34
C SER A 57 9.98 18.72 -9.76
N GLY A 58 10.79 18.01 -8.97
CA GLY A 58 11.95 18.55 -8.26
C GLY A 58 11.58 19.32 -6.99
N GLU A 59 10.35 19.16 -6.51
CA GLU A 59 9.90 19.76 -5.26
C GLU A 59 10.42 18.94 -4.07
N GLY A 60 11.61 19.29 -3.58
CA GLY A 60 12.30 18.55 -2.52
C GLY A 60 11.49 18.43 -1.23
N GLY A 61 10.75 19.47 -0.86
CA GLY A 61 9.90 19.45 0.34
C GLY A 61 8.76 18.42 0.26
N GLU A 62 8.03 18.40 -0.86
CA GLU A 62 6.92 17.46 -1.08
C GLU A 62 7.44 16.03 -1.17
N THR A 63 8.56 15.82 -1.86
CA THR A 63 9.18 14.51 -2.04
C THR A 63 9.61 13.93 -0.69
N CYS A 64 10.27 14.73 0.14
CA CYS A 64 10.71 14.30 1.46
C CYS A 64 9.54 14.01 2.40
N ALA A 65 8.40 14.71 2.26
CA ALA A 65 7.21 14.45 3.08
C ALA A 65 6.59 13.06 2.81
N LEU A 66 6.89 12.46 1.66
CA LEU A 66 6.46 11.11 1.26
C LEU A 66 7.45 10.02 1.67
N MET A 67 8.53 10.37 2.37
CA MET A 67 9.58 9.45 2.80
C MET A 67 9.60 9.25 4.31
N THR A 68 10.06 8.09 4.77
CA THR A 68 10.37 7.88 6.19
C THR A 68 11.54 8.76 6.62
N ARG A 69 11.64 9.09 7.91
CA ARG A 69 12.76 9.89 8.44
C ARG A 69 14.12 9.24 8.16
N THR A 70 14.16 7.91 8.17
CA THR A 70 15.36 7.13 7.85
C THR A 70 15.76 7.35 6.40
N ALA A 71 14.83 7.14 5.46
CA ALA A 71 15.06 7.37 4.03
C ALA A 71 15.49 8.81 3.72
N GLN A 72 14.90 9.80 4.40
CA GLN A 72 15.29 11.20 4.27
C GLN A 72 16.75 11.44 4.66
N SER A 73 17.18 10.80 5.75
CA SER A 73 18.54 10.94 6.26
C SER A 73 19.56 10.21 5.36
N GLU A 74 19.20 9.04 4.84
CA GLU A 74 20.04 8.26 3.93
C GLU A 74 20.20 8.94 2.57
N LEU A 75 19.12 9.51 2.00
CA LEU A 75 19.20 10.30 0.77
C LEU A 75 20.13 11.51 0.96
N ALA A 76 19.95 12.26 2.05
CA ALA A 76 20.81 13.41 2.37
C ALA A 76 22.28 12.99 2.49
N ALA A 77 22.56 11.89 3.20
CA ALA A 77 23.91 11.36 3.32
C ALA A 77 24.50 10.90 1.97
N THR A 78 23.69 10.24 1.13
CA THR A 78 24.11 9.73 -0.18
C THR A 78 24.46 10.85 -1.15
N GLN A 79 23.69 11.94 -1.14
CA GLN A 79 23.95 13.11 -1.98
C GLN A 79 24.98 14.07 -1.37
N GLY A 80 25.41 13.84 -0.12
CA GLY A 80 26.32 14.73 0.59
C GLY A 80 25.70 16.06 1.00
N GLU A 81 24.37 16.11 1.13
CA GLU A 81 23.60 17.30 1.42
C GLU A 81 23.19 17.38 2.90
N GLY A 82 22.98 18.60 3.41
CA GLY A 82 22.64 18.83 4.82
C GLY A 82 21.18 18.55 5.17
N THR A 83 20.31 18.52 4.16
CA THR A 83 18.86 18.31 4.33
C THR A 83 18.28 17.47 3.20
N CYS A 84 17.18 16.76 3.47
CA CYS A 84 16.52 15.96 2.45
C CYS A 84 16.04 16.78 1.22
N PRO A 85 15.44 17.98 1.36
CA PRO A 85 15.03 18.77 0.21
C PRO A 85 16.21 19.13 -0.73
N GLN A 86 17.35 19.52 -0.16
CA GLN A 86 18.57 19.79 -0.93
C GLN A 86 19.07 18.53 -1.64
N ALA A 87 18.99 17.37 -0.99
CA ALA A 87 19.36 16.09 -1.57
C ALA A 87 18.48 15.70 -2.75
N VAL A 88 17.17 15.96 -2.66
CA VAL A 88 16.24 15.75 -3.79
C VAL A 88 16.60 16.67 -4.94
N GLU A 89 16.83 17.97 -4.67
CA GLU A 89 17.24 18.93 -5.69
C GLU A 89 18.56 18.51 -6.36
N ALA A 90 19.55 18.07 -5.59
CA ALA A 90 20.83 17.59 -6.09
C ALA A 90 20.69 16.31 -6.93
N LEU A 91 19.82 15.39 -6.52
CA LEU A 91 19.54 14.14 -7.25
C LEU A 91 18.93 14.40 -8.63
N VAL A 92 18.05 15.39 -8.75
CA VAL A 92 17.32 15.68 -10.00
C VAL A 92 17.93 16.81 -10.83
N ALA A 93 18.83 17.61 -10.27
CA ALA A 93 19.52 18.69 -10.97
C ALA A 93 20.22 18.27 -12.28
N PRO A 94 20.82 17.06 -12.39
CA PRO A 94 21.41 16.60 -13.64
C PRO A 94 20.40 16.28 -14.74
N LEU A 95 19.12 16.09 -14.39
CA LEU A 95 18.09 15.67 -15.33
C LEU A 95 17.53 16.84 -16.14
N SER A 96 17.39 16.63 -17.44
CA SER A 96 16.62 17.52 -18.31
C SER A 96 15.14 17.54 -17.93
N GLU A 97 14.39 18.52 -18.43
CA GLU A 97 12.94 18.58 -18.24
C GLU A 97 12.22 17.37 -18.87
N ALA A 98 12.77 16.80 -19.95
CA ALA A 98 12.21 15.61 -20.57
C ALA A 98 12.40 14.38 -19.67
N GLU A 99 13.60 14.20 -19.12
CA GLU A 99 13.93 13.11 -18.19
C GLU A 99 13.13 13.21 -16.89
N ARG A 100 12.92 14.42 -16.38
CA ARG A 100 12.05 14.67 -15.21
C ARG A 100 10.60 14.27 -15.46
N ARG A 101 10.07 14.54 -16.65
CA ARG A 101 8.73 14.08 -17.05
C ARG A 101 8.65 12.58 -17.23
N GLU A 102 9.70 11.96 -17.77
CA GLU A 102 9.79 10.50 -17.86
C GLU A 102 9.81 9.84 -16.48
N LEU A 103 10.56 10.41 -15.54
CA LEU A 103 10.59 9.96 -14.14
C LEU A 103 9.22 10.06 -13.47
N ALA A 104 8.52 11.19 -13.63
CA ALA A 104 7.16 11.34 -13.08
C ALA A 104 6.16 10.30 -13.63
N GLY A 105 6.37 9.86 -14.88
CA GLY A 105 5.51 8.88 -15.56
C GLY A 105 5.96 7.42 -15.45
N SER A 106 7.03 7.11 -14.70
CA SER A 106 7.66 5.79 -14.73
C SER A 106 6.97 4.74 -13.84
N TYR A 107 5.82 5.04 -13.24
CA TYR A 107 5.10 4.10 -12.39
C TYR A 107 4.70 2.79 -13.11
N ALA A 108 4.96 1.63 -12.51
CA ALA A 108 4.47 0.34 -12.99
C ALA A 108 3.27 -0.15 -12.17
N SER A 109 2.26 -0.72 -12.84
CA SER A 109 1.02 -1.24 -12.22
C SER A 109 1.19 -2.52 -11.40
N ARG A 110 2.43 -2.87 -11.01
CA ARG A 110 2.75 -4.05 -10.21
C ARG A 110 3.07 -3.61 -8.80
N PHE A 111 2.13 -3.84 -7.90
CA PHE A 111 2.29 -3.55 -6.48
C PHE A 111 1.75 -4.71 -5.63
N PHE A 112 2.40 -4.96 -4.51
CA PHE A 112 1.99 -6.01 -3.57
C PHE A 112 2.38 -5.65 -2.14
N THR A 113 1.51 -5.98 -1.19
CA THR A 113 1.81 -5.92 0.24
C THR A 113 2.42 -7.25 0.68
N ARG A 114 3.55 -7.23 1.38
CA ARG A 114 4.20 -8.45 1.86
C ARG A 114 3.59 -8.92 3.18
N ASP A 115 3.47 -8.00 4.15
CA ASP A 115 3.06 -8.32 5.53
C ASP A 115 2.07 -7.29 6.11
N GLY A 116 1.33 -6.57 5.26
CA GLY A 116 0.38 -5.51 5.64
C GLY A 116 1.04 -4.18 6.07
N ALA A 117 2.29 -4.20 6.54
CA ALA A 117 3.03 -3.00 6.92
C ALA A 117 4.13 -2.59 5.91
N ILE A 118 4.42 -3.46 4.93
CA ILE A 118 5.43 -3.23 3.88
C ILE A 118 4.80 -3.50 2.52
N GLY A 119 4.96 -2.55 1.62
CA GLY A 119 4.45 -2.57 0.27
C GLY A 119 5.55 -2.35 -0.74
N HIS A 120 5.41 -3.01 -1.88
CA HIS A 120 6.36 -2.96 -2.98
C HIS A 120 5.66 -2.35 -4.19
N ILE A 121 6.34 -1.47 -4.91
CA ILE A 121 5.85 -0.86 -6.14
C ILE A 121 6.94 -0.96 -7.19
N GLY A 122 6.63 -1.61 -8.30
CA GLY A 122 7.52 -1.63 -9.45
C GLY A 122 7.59 -0.27 -10.14
N VAL A 123 8.76 0.05 -10.69
CA VAL A 123 8.99 1.25 -11.48
C VAL A 123 9.51 0.81 -12.85
N ASN A 124 8.93 1.37 -13.91
CA ASN A 124 9.40 1.19 -15.27
C ASN A 124 10.76 1.88 -15.45
N SER A 125 11.45 1.58 -16.55
CA SER A 125 12.68 2.26 -16.92
C SER A 125 12.55 3.78 -16.80
N ASN A 126 13.53 4.40 -16.14
CA ASN A 126 13.58 5.84 -15.92
C ASN A 126 15.03 6.33 -15.82
N PRO A 127 15.25 7.65 -15.90
CA PRO A 127 16.60 8.23 -15.90
C PRO A 127 17.40 8.02 -14.61
N LEU A 128 16.73 7.81 -13.47
CA LEU A 128 17.38 7.52 -12.19
C LEU A 128 17.62 6.02 -11.97
N GLN A 129 17.27 5.17 -12.94
CA GLN A 129 17.42 3.72 -12.89
C GLN A 129 16.69 3.04 -11.71
N ILE A 130 15.68 3.72 -11.14
CA ILE A 130 14.86 3.15 -10.07
C ILE A 130 14.00 2.03 -10.66
N SER A 131 14.10 0.85 -10.09
CA SER A 131 13.34 -0.34 -10.49
C SER A 131 12.21 -0.67 -9.51
N GLU A 132 12.36 -0.30 -8.25
CA GLU A 132 11.41 -0.61 -7.18
C GLU A 132 11.38 0.47 -6.10
N LEU A 133 10.19 0.72 -5.56
CA LEU A 133 9.99 1.47 -4.33
C LEU A 133 9.52 0.53 -3.23
N LEU A 134 10.16 0.64 -2.07
CA LEU A 134 9.78 -0.04 -0.84
C LEU A 134 9.08 0.97 0.06
N LEU A 135 7.80 0.75 0.34
CA LEU A 135 6.98 1.61 1.20
C LEU A 135 6.67 0.89 2.50
N SER A 136 6.61 1.66 3.58
CA SER A 136 6.17 1.20 4.89
C SER A 136 4.94 1.96 5.33
N GLU A 137 3.98 1.27 5.94
CA GLU A 137 2.81 1.90 6.54
C GLU A 137 3.18 2.45 7.93
N ILE A 138 3.08 3.77 8.11
CA ILE A 138 3.34 4.47 9.36
C ILE A 138 2.15 5.37 9.65
N ASP A 139 1.49 5.16 10.78
CA ASP A 139 0.30 5.92 11.22
C ASP A 139 -0.81 6.00 10.14
N GLY A 140 -1.03 4.90 9.40
CA GLY A 140 -2.04 4.82 8.33
C GLY A 140 -1.63 5.50 7.02
N LYS A 141 -0.34 5.82 6.84
CA LYS A 141 0.20 6.40 5.62
C LYS A 141 1.32 5.52 5.06
N TRP A 142 1.29 5.30 3.76
CA TRP A 142 2.38 4.64 3.05
C TRP A 142 3.49 5.67 2.75
N LEU A 143 4.66 5.44 3.31
CA LEU A 143 5.84 6.29 3.11
C LEU A 143 6.97 5.48 2.48
N VAL A 144 7.69 6.09 1.55
CA VAL A 144 8.86 5.49 0.92
C VAL A 144 9.95 5.32 1.96
N ASN A 145 10.34 4.07 2.19
CA ASN A 145 11.36 3.68 3.12
C ASN A 145 12.69 3.40 2.43
N ASP A 146 12.66 2.94 1.18
CA ASP A 146 13.85 2.65 0.38
C ASP A 146 13.49 2.61 -1.12
N TRP A 147 14.48 2.77 -1.99
CA TRP A 147 14.34 2.61 -3.44
C TRP A 147 15.63 2.10 -4.08
N HIS A 148 15.48 1.27 -5.10
CA HIS A 148 16.59 0.65 -5.83
C HIS A 148 16.34 0.67 -7.33
#